data_AF-M0IYQ5-F1
#
_entry.id   AF-M0IYQ5-F1
#
_cell.length_a   1.000
_cell.length_b   1.000
_cell.length_c   1.000
_cell.angle_alpha   90.00
_cell.angle_beta   90.00
_cell.angle_gamma   90.00
#
_symmetry.space_group_name_H-M   'P 1'
#
loop_
_entity.id
_entity.type
_entity.pdbx_description
1 polymer ?
#
loop_
_entity_poly.entity_id
_entity_poly.type
_entity_poly.pdbx_seq_one_letter_code
_entity_poly.pdbx_strand_id
1 'polypeptide(L)'
;MLDDSLPTADRDLAPATLSNVESALADDSGVVVLSRLSDARDACPDGFSCRVVVAIDDDRRAVGPDAPADADADSTRITARVEPGRVGFGTLRVEVWR
;
A
#
# COMPACT_ATOMS: atom_id res chain seq x y z
N MET A 1 3.17 -17.26 35.67
CA MET A 1 2.57 -16.08 35.05
C MET A 1 3.15 -16.02 33.66
N LEU A 2 2.41 -16.46 32.63
CA LEU A 2 2.85 -16.26 31.25
C LEU A 2 2.57 -14.80 30.91
N ASP A 3 3.60 -14.09 30.47
CA ASP A 3 3.51 -12.75 29.90
C ASP A 3 2.53 -12.75 28.71
N ASP A 4 1.45 -12.02 28.86
CA ASP A 4 0.43 -11.74 27.85
C ASP A 4 0.91 -10.58 26.97
N SER A 5 1.92 -10.82 26.14
CA SER A 5 2.49 -9.80 25.24
C SER A 5 2.47 -10.24 23.78
N LEU A 6 1.28 -10.29 23.15
CA LEU A 6 1.08 -10.08 21.70
C LEU A 6 -0.38 -9.62 21.48
N PRO A 7 -0.68 -8.59 20.65
CA PRO A 7 -0.10 -8.41 19.32
C PRO A 7 0.20 -6.95 18.97
N THR A 8 1.45 -6.50 19.14
CA THR A 8 1.94 -5.31 18.42
C THR A 8 2.03 -5.59 16.91
N ALA A 9 2.29 -6.85 16.53
CA ALA A 9 2.45 -7.27 15.15
C ALA A 9 1.22 -7.01 14.27
N ASP A 10 -0.01 -7.28 14.74
CA ASP A 10 -1.23 -7.03 13.96
C ASP A 10 -1.54 -5.53 13.78
N ARG A 11 -1.12 -4.66 14.72
CA ARG A 11 -1.32 -3.20 14.61
C ARG A 11 -0.32 -2.47 13.71
N ASP A 12 0.79 -3.13 13.37
CA ASP A 12 1.84 -2.58 12.52
C ASP A 12 1.83 -3.21 11.11
N LEU A 13 0.83 -4.04 10.79
CA LEU A 13 0.73 -4.68 9.47
C LEU A 13 0.45 -3.67 8.37
N ALA A 14 -0.51 -2.77 8.53
CA ALA A 14 -0.81 -1.79 7.49
C ALA A 14 0.36 -0.80 7.26
N PRO A 15 0.99 -0.19 8.28
CA PRO A 15 2.16 0.67 8.06
C PRO A 15 3.36 -0.05 7.42
N ALA A 16 3.65 -1.29 7.84
CA ALA A 16 4.74 -2.08 7.26
C ALA A 16 4.43 -2.45 5.79
N THR A 17 3.19 -2.85 5.50
CA THR A 17 2.75 -3.16 4.14
C THR A 17 2.77 -1.92 3.26
N LEU A 18 2.39 -0.75 3.80
CA LEU A 18 2.42 0.52 3.08
C LEU A 18 3.84 0.84 2.62
N SER A 19 4.82 0.73 3.52
CA SER A 19 6.24 0.96 3.23
C SER A 19 6.79 -0.01 2.18
N ASN A 20 6.41 -1.30 2.26
CA ASN A 20 6.80 -2.31 1.29
C ASN A 20 6.21 -2.02 -0.10
N VAL A 21 4.91 -1.68 -0.17
CA VAL A 21 4.22 -1.34 -1.40
C VAL A 21 4.79 -0.07 -2.01
N GLU A 22 5.06 0.96 -1.20
CA GLU A 22 5.69 2.20 -1.68
C GLU A 22 7.06 1.90 -2.30
N SER A 23 7.89 1.11 -1.62
CA SER A 23 9.21 0.71 -2.12
C SER A 23 9.15 -0.13 -3.40
N ALA A 24 8.17 -1.02 -3.53
CA ALA A 24 7.99 -1.83 -4.74
C ALA A 24 7.54 -0.99 -5.95
N LEU A 25 6.74 0.04 -5.71
CA LEU A 25 6.21 0.90 -6.76
C LEU A 25 7.14 2.06 -7.13
N ALA A 26 7.95 2.54 -6.20
CA ALA A 26 8.88 3.64 -6.42
C ALA A 26 10.05 3.25 -7.35
N ASP A 27 10.51 4.20 -8.14
CA ASP A 27 11.83 4.12 -8.78
C ASP A 27 12.93 4.59 -7.83
N ASP A 28 14.20 4.55 -8.27
CA ASP A 28 15.36 4.98 -7.47
C ASP A 28 15.29 6.46 -7.03
N SER A 29 14.36 7.25 -7.58
CA SER A 29 14.13 8.65 -7.20
C SER A 29 12.99 8.83 -6.20
N GLY A 30 12.37 7.74 -5.74
CA GLY A 30 11.23 7.78 -4.82
C GLY A 30 9.91 8.16 -5.50
N VAL A 31 9.83 8.04 -6.83
CA VAL A 31 8.61 8.36 -7.58
C VAL A 31 7.85 7.07 -7.89
N VAL A 32 6.61 6.99 -7.43
CA VAL A 32 5.72 5.85 -7.68
C VAL A 32 5.41 5.73 -9.17
N VAL A 33 5.67 4.55 -9.74
CA VAL A 33 5.43 4.27 -11.16
C VAL A 33 4.13 3.47 -11.30
N LEU A 34 3.06 4.10 -11.81
CA LEU A 34 1.74 3.47 -11.90
C LEU A 34 1.70 2.20 -12.76
N SER A 35 2.60 2.05 -13.73
CA SER A 35 2.69 0.82 -14.53
C SER A 35 3.23 -0.38 -13.73
N ARG A 36 3.82 -0.16 -12.54
CA ARG A 36 4.25 -1.21 -11.60
C ARG A 36 3.16 -1.58 -10.60
N LEU A 37 1.96 -1.00 -10.70
CA LEU A 37 0.89 -1.23 -9.71
C LEU A 37 0.49 -2.71 -9.57
N SER A 38 0.73 -3.54 -10.60
CA SER A 38 0.60 -5.00 -10.52
C SER A 38 1.51 -5.64 -9.47
N ASP A 39 2.71 -5.08 -9.30
CA ASP A 39 3.79 -5.62 -8.46
C ASP A 39 3.51 -5.35 -6.98
N ALA A 40 2.57 -4.44 -6.68
CA ALA A 40 2.09 -4.17 -5.32
C ALA A 40 1.50 -5.41 -4.64
N ARG A 41 1.02 -6.41 -5.41
CA ARG A 41 0.51 -7.67 -4.85
C ARG A 41 1.61 -8.52 -4.22
N ASP A 42 2.81 -8.47 -4.77
CA ASP A 42 3.96 -9.23 -4.27
C ASP A 42 4.54 -8.60 -3.01
N ALA A 43 4.20 -7.33 -2.73
CA ALA A 43 4.54 -6.63 -1.50
C ALA A 43 3.55 -6.87 -0.35
N CYS A 44 2.45 -7.57 -0.62
CA CYS A 44 1.47 -7.91 0.41
C CYS A 44 1.99 -9.05 1.31
N PRO A 45 1.71 -9.01 2.61
CA PRO A 45 2.22 -10.00 3.55
C PRO A 45 1.62 -11.41 3.32
N ASP A 46 2.47 -12.43 3.44
CA ASP A 46 2.05 -13.83 3.29
C ASP A 46 0.99 -14.22 4.33
N GLY A 47 -0.06 -14.92 3.87
CA GLY A 47 -1.16 -15.36 4.74
C GLY A 47 -2.20 -14.30 5.07
N PHE A 48 -2.11 -13.12 4.44
CA PHE A 48 -3.09 -12.04 4.54
C PHE A 48 -3.63 -11.66 3.16
N SER A 49 -4.85 -11.14 3.15
CA SER A 49 -5.44 -10.44 2.03
C SER A 49 -5.08 -8.95 2.10
N CYS A 50 -4.91 -8.33 0.94
CA CYS A 50 -4.36 -7.00 0.85
C CYS A 50 -4.97 -6.29 -0.36
N ARG A 51 -5.32 -5.03 -0.16
CA ARG A 51 -5.81 -4.12 -1.19
C ARG A 51 -4.94 -2.88 -1.19
N VAL A 52 -4.50 -2.51 -2.38
CA VAL A 52 -3.71 -1.31 -2.61
C VAL A 52 -4.52 -0.37 -3.46
N VAL A 53 -4.64 0.88 -3.02
CA VAL A 53 -5.38 1.93 -3.72
C VAL A 53 -4.45 3.11 -3.94
N VAL A 54 -4.30 3.52 -5.20
CA VAL A 54 -3.58 4.74 -5.57
C VAL A 54 -4.58 5.73 -6.14
N ALA A 55 -4.59 6.95 -5.60
CA ALA A 55 -5.39 8.05 -6.09
C ALA A 55 -4.47 9.23 -6.44
N ILE A 56 -4.48 9.69 -7.68
CA ILE A 56 -3.73 10.85 -8.16
C ILE A 56 -4.68 11.70 -8.97
N ASP A 57 -4.83 12.97 -8.60
CA ASP A 57 -5.83 13.87 -9.19
C ASP A 57 -7.23 13.20 -9.22
N ASP A 58 -7.84 13.07 -10.40
CA ASP A 58 -9.14 12.40 -10.61
C ASP A 58 -9.01 10.88 -10.92
N ASP A 59 -7.79 10.37 -11.05
CA ASP A 59 -7.52 8.97 -11.35
C ASP A 59 -7.36 8.14 -10.08
N ARG A 60 -8.24 7.14 -9.91
CA ARG A 60 -8.15 6.15 -8.83
C ARG A 60 -7.99 4.75 -9.39
N ARG A 61 -6.95 4.04 -8.94
CA ARG A 61 -6.69 2.64 -9.30
C ARG A 61 -6.57 1.80 -8.05
N ALA A 62 -7.11 0.59 -8.11
CA ALA A 62 -7.05 -0.36 -7.01
C ALA A 62 -6.57 -1.73 -7.51
N VAL A 63 -5.83 -2.43 -6.66
CA VAL A 63 -5.37 -3.79 -6.88
C VAL A 63 -5.68 -4.61 -5.64
N GLY A 64 -6.20 -5.83 -5.85
CA GLY A 64 -6.65 -6.71 -4.79
C GLY A 64 -8.17 -6.68 -4.59
N PRO A 65 -8.72 -7.63 -3.83
CA PRO A 65 -10.14 -7.70 -3.49
C PRO A 65 -10.61 -6.46 -2.71
N ASP A 66 -11.93 -6.25 -2.62
CA ASP A 66 -12.49 -5.22 -1.73
C ASP A 66 -12.27 -5.62 -0.27
N ALA A 67 -11.76 -4.67 0.52
CA ALA A 67 -11.48 -4.88 1.93
C ALA A 67 -12.79 -4.91 2.74
N PRO A 68 -12.89 -5.76 3.78
CA PRO A 68 -13.95 -5.66 4.77
C PRO A 68 -13.81 -4.36 5.59
N ALA A 69 -14.89 -3.95 6.27
CA ALA A 69 -14.93 -2.66 6.96
C ALA A 69 -14.00 -2.56 8.19
N ASP A 70 -13.55 -3.70 8.71
CA ASP A 70 -12.65 -3.86 9.85
C ASP A 70 -11.20 -4.15 9.45
N ALA A 71 -10.87 -4.07 8.15
CA ALA A 71 -9.49 -4.19 7.68
C ALA A 71 -8.57 -3.13 8.31
N ASP A 72 -7.35 -3.52 8.64
CA ASP A 72 -6.32 -2.58 9.06
C ASP A 72 -5.87 -1.77 7.85
N ALA A 73 -5.72 -0.47 7.99
CA ALA A 73 -5.47 0.41 6.86
C ALA A 73 -4.55 1.57 7.22
N ASP A 74 -3.65 1.89 6.30
CA ASP A 74 -2.77 3.05 6.41
C ASP A 74 -2.62 3.74 5.05
N SER A 75 -2.25 5.01 5.08
CA SER A 75 -2.10 5.81 3.86
C SER A 75 -1.01 6.86 3.96
N THR A 76 -0.31 7.08 2.86
CA THR A 76 0.72 8.10 2.73
C THR A 76 0.53 8.93 1.46
N ARG A 77 1.09 10.14 1.47
CA ARG A 77 1.15 11.00 0.29
C ARG A 77 2.33 10.58 -0.57
N ILE A 78 2.09 10.46 -1.86
CA ILE A 78 3.09 10.03 -2.83
C ILE A 78 3.27 11.05 -3.93
N THR A 79 4.44 11.01 -4.55
CA THR A 79 4.66 11.59 -5.88
C THR A 79 4.68 10.43 -6.87
N ALA A 80 3.91 10.55 -7.95
CA ALA A 80 3.75 9.47 -8.91
C ALA A 80 3.99 9.95 -10.33
N ARG A 81 4.62 9.10 -11.15
CA ARG A 81 4.76 9.35 -12.58
C ARG A 81 3.48 8.91 -13.29
N VAL A 82 2.70 9.90 -13.73
CA VAL A 82 1.45 9.68 -14.49
C VAL A 82 1.71 9.54 -15.99
N GLU A 83 2.72 10.26 -16.51
CA GLU A 83 3.16 10.22 -17.90
C GLU A 83 4.69 10.40 -17.99
N PRO A 84 5.34 10.07 -19.12
CA PRO A 84 6.75 10.38 -19.33
C PRO A 84 7.03 11.88 -19.13
N GLY A 85 7.86 12.20 -18.13
CA GLY A 85 8.22 13.59 -17.79
C GLY A 85 7.17 14.37 -16.99
N ARG A 86 6.04 13.76 -16.61
CA ARG A 86 5.01 14.39 -15.75
C ARG A 86 4.87 13.61 -14.44
N VAL A 87 5.01 14.32 -13.33
CA VAL A 87 4.68 13.82 -12.00
C VAL A 87 3.38 14.43 -11.50
N GLY A 88 2.55 13.62 -10.87
CA GLY A 88 1.35 14.02 -10.13
C GLY A 88 1.54 13.74 -8.64
N PHE A 89 0.74 14.40 -7.80
CA PHE A 89 0.71 14.16 -6.37
C PHE A 89 -0.54 13.40 -6.01
N GLY A 90 -0.40 12.42 -5.12
CA GLY A 90 -1.50 11.52 -4.81
C GLY A 90 -1.42 10.93 -3.42
N THR A 91 -2.28 9.96 -3.19
CA THR A 91 -2.33 9.15 -1.98
C THR A 91 -2.21 7.69 -2.34
N LEU A 92 -1.30 7.00 -1.66
CA LEU A 92 -1.22 5.55 -1.62
C LEU A 92 -1.88 5.09 -0.32
N ARG A 93 -2.84 4.18 -0.43
CA ARG A 93 -3.52 3.55 0.70
C ARG A 93 -3.39 2.04 0.58
N VAL A 94 -3.11 1.39 1.69
CA VAL A 94 -3.15 -0.07 1.80
C VAL A 94 -4.19 -0.47 2.83
N GLU A 95 -4.83 -1.59 2.59
CA GLU A 95 -5.82 -2.21 3.47
C GLU A 95 -5.46 -3.68 3.57
N VAL A 96 -5.28 -4.20 4.78
CA VAL A 96 -4.78 -5.55 5.05
C VAL A 96 -5.72 -6.25 6.03
N TRP A 97 -6.06 -7.50 5.74
CA TRP A 97 -6.96 -8.32 6.54
C TRP A 97 -6.67 -9.80 6.33
N ARG A 98 -7.37 -10.68 7.06
CA ARG A 98 -7.18 -12.13 6.97
C ARG A 98 -8.31 -12.83 6.23
#